data_AF-A0A5M3YRY1-F1
#
_entry.id   AF-A0A5M3YRY1-F1
#
_cell.length_a   1.000
_cell.length_b   1.000
_cell.length_c   1.000
_cell.angle_alpha   90.00
_cell.angle_beta   90.00
_cell.angle_gamma   90.00
#
_symmetry.space_group_name_H-M   'P 1'
#
loop_
_entity.id
_entity.type
_entity.pdbx_description
1 polymer ?
#
loop_
_entity_poly.entity_id
_entity_poly.type
_entity_poly.pdbx_seq_one_letter_code
_entity_poly.pdbx_strand_id
1 'polypeptide(L)'
;MKFSQLAPALVPLLASQSNAEAGPSYTLKAVQPGTPFHGQPINAHAGTFWIGEPGAAVCGMPPIPCPDFETKVLATGDHLDTVATPGQAIFVLPNGALAYTPPGSPFPPNAFTSPLQLVPTPFGPGYTFLGGGFSACPTPYGFQVFAINSPGGPFELAEGCIPFDAVALPPINPVPVDVYV
;
A
#
# COMPACT_ATOMS: atom_id res chain seq x y z
N MET A 1 1.54 -31.70 -62.58
CA MET A 1 1.42 -31.58 -61.11
C MET A 1 2.38 -30.49 -60.65
N LYS A 2 1.87 -29.36 -60.13
CA LYS A 2 2.68 -28.26 -59.58
C LYS A 2 1.87 -27.66 -58.43
N PHE A 3 2.19 -28.02 -57.19
CA PHE A 3 1.64 -27.40 -55.99
C PHE A 3 2.80 -26.69 -55.30
N SER A 4 2.77 -25.35 -55.29
CA SER A 4 3.79 -24.54 -54.64
C SER A 4 3.12 -23.67 -53.56
N GLN A 5 3.25 -24.17 -52.34
CA GLN A 5 3.45 -23.50 -51.05
C GLN A 5 2.57 -22.29 -50.68
N LEU A 6 1.67 -22.51 -49.71
CA LEU A 6 1.05 -21.48 -48.87
C LEU A 6 2.04 -21.04 -47.78
N ALA A 7 2.34 -19.74 -47.71
CA ALA A 7 3.07 -19.12 -46.60
C ALA A 7 2.13 -18.92 -45.39
N PRO A 8 2.55 -19.23 -44.14
CA PRO A 8 1.74 -18.97 -42.97
C PRO A 8 1.84 -17.46 -42.63
N ALA A 9 0.70 -16.77 -42.63
CA ALA A 9 0.60 -15.42 -42.13
C ALA A 9 0.77 -15.42 -40.61
N LEU A 10 1.93 -14.95 -40.14
CA LEU A 10 2.19 -14.63 -38.73
C LEU A 10 1.34 -13.41 -38.35
N VAL A 11 0.27 -13.64 -37.61
CA VAL A 11 -0.53 -12.59 -36.98
C VAL A 11 0.23 -12.12 -35.74
N PRO A 12 0.65 -10.85 -35.65
CA PRO A 12 1.24 -10.34 -34.42
C PRO A 12 0.11 -10.23 -33.39
N LEU A 13 0.23 -11.00 -32.31
CA LEU A 13 -0.61 -10.86 -31.12
C LEU A 13 -0.25 -9.49 -30.51
N LEU A 14 -1.09 -8.47 -30.74
CA LEU A 14 -1.00 -7.25 -29.94
C LEU A 14 -1.43 -7.63 -28.52
N ALA A 15 -0.46 -7.87 -27.64
CA ALA A 15 -0.70 -7.83 -26.21
C ALA A 15 -1.11 -6.40 -25.88
N SER A 16 -2.42 -6.18 -25.66
CA SER A 16 -2.90 -4.98 -25.00
C SER A 16 -2.32 -4.96 -23.60
N GLN A 17 -1.17 -4.31 -23.45
CA GLN A 17 -0.70 -3.85 -22.15
C GLN A 17 -1.73 -2.80 -21.73
N SER A 18 -2.68 -3.18 -20.87
CA SER A 18 -3.49 -2.20 -20.18
C SER A 18 -2.54 -1.43 -19.28
N ASN A 19 -2.10 -0.26 -19.74
CA ASN A 19 -1.58 0.76 -18.84
C ASN A 19 -2.74 1.07 -17.90
N ALA A 20 -2.72 0.48 -16.71
CA ALA A 20 -3.57 0.94 -15.63
C ALA A 20 -3.15 2.39 -15.41
N GLU A 21 -4.01 3.32 -15.85
CA GLU A 21 -3.94 4.72 -15.46
C GLU A 21 -3.78 4.70 -13.94
N ALA A 22 -2.63 5.15 -13.44
CA ALA A 22 -2.40 5.14 -12.01
C ALA A 22 -3.49 6.02 -11.39
N GLY A 23 -4.35 5.39 -10.57
CA GLY A 23 -5.48 6.07 -9.94
C GLY A 23 -5.00 7.14 -8.95
N PRO A 24 -5.92 7.93 -8.37
CA PRO A 24 -5.55 8.88 -7.33
C PRO A 24 -4.82 8.16 -6.19
N SER A 25 -3.83 8.79 -5.57
CA SER A 25 -3.18 8.28 -4.36
C SER A 25 -3.61 9.08 -3.14
N TYR A 26 -3.39 8.50 -1.95
CA TYR A 26 -3.73 9.10 -0.67
C TYR A 26 -2.59 8.93 0.32
N THR A 27 -2.31 9.95 1.12
CA THR A 27 -1.53 9.79 2.35
C THR A 27 -2.45 9.33 3.48
N LEU A 28 -1.88 8.67 4.48
CA LEU A 28 -2.64 8.08 5.58
C LEU A 28 -2.32 8.76 6.89
N LYS A 29 -3.35 9.00 7.71
CA LYS A 29 -3.20 9.47 9.09
C LYS A 29 -3.91 8.54 10.07
N ALA A 30 -3.27 8.33 11.23
CA ALA A 30 -3.87 7.61 12.32
C ALA A 30 -4.74 8.55 13.15
N VAL A 31 -6.04 8.28 13.21
CA VAL A 31 -6.99 9.10 13.96
C VAL A 31 -7.57 8.29 15.11
N GLN A 32 -7.12 8.62 16.32
CA GLN A 32 -7.74 8.15 17.56
C GLN A 32 -7.60 9.21 18.66
N PRO A 33 -8.63 10.04 18.93
CA PRO A 33 -8.53 11.13 19.89
C PRO A 33 -8.02 10.69 21.28
N GLY A 34 -7.16 11.51 21.89
CA GLY A 34 -6.59 11.24 23.21
C GLY A 34 -5.38 10.29 23.24
N THR A 35 -4.90 9.83 22.08
CA THR A 35 -3.68 9.03 21.96
C THR A 35 -2.48 9.90 21.56
N PRO A 36 -1.23 9.48 21.89
CA PRO A 36 -0.04 10.21 21.47
C PRO A 36 0.15 10.24 19.95
N PHE A 37 -0.43 9.29 19.22
CA PHE A 37 -0.31 9.17 17.77
C PHE A 37 -1.48 9.81 16.99
N HIS A 38 -2.44 10.44 17.67
CA HIS A 38 -3.57 11.09 17.01
C HIS A 38 -3.13 12.14 15.98
N GLY A 39 -3.60 12.01 14.75
CA GLY A 39 -3.29 12.92 13.65
C GLY A 39 -1.89 12.77 13.06
N GLN A 40 -1.10 11.79 13.53
CA GLN A 40 0.22 11.50 12.97
C GLN A 40 0.12 10.69 11.67
N PRO A 41 1.09 10.85 10.75
CA PRO A 41 1.13 10.09 9.51
C PRO A 41 1.36 8.59 9.76
N ILE A 42 0.77 7.76 8.91
CA ILE A 42 1.07 6.32 8.83
C ILE A 42 2.05 6.12 7.68
N ASN A 43 3.22 5.60 8.00
CA ASN A 43 4.36 5.53 7.13
C ASN A 43 4.84 4.09 6.92
N ALA A 44 5.03 3.69 5.67
CA ALA A 44 5.79 2.53 5.25
C ALA A 44 7.27 2.74 5.64
N HIS A 45 7.80 1.87 6.49
CA HIS A 45 9.16 1.88 6.97
C HIS A 45 9.65 0.45 7.23
N ALA A 46 10.87 0.13 6.79
CA ALA A 46 11.49 -1.17 7.00
C ALA A 46 10.59 -2.39 6.65
N GLY A 47 9.81 -2.30 5.57
CA GLY A 47 8.94 -3.39 5.08
C GLY A 47 7.57 -3.50 5.76
N THR A 48 7.25 -2.62 6.72
CA THR A 48 5.97 -2.60 7.45
C THR A 48 5.44 -1.18 7.61
N PHE A 49 4.25 -1.01 8.19
CA PHE A 49 3.66 0.32 8.41
C PHE A 49 3.74 0.75 9.88
N TRP A 50 4.00 2.03 10.09
CA TRP A 50 4.36 2.62 11.37
C TRP A 50 3.73 3.99 11.57
N ILE A 51 3.58 4.40 12.83
CA ILE A 51 3.26 5.76 13.23
C ILE A 51 4.38 6.25 14.14
N GLY A 52 4.88 7.46 13.89
CA GLY A 52 6.03 8.03 14.61
C GLY A 52 7.40 7.74 13.96
N GLU A 53 7.45 6.84 12.98
CA GLU A 53 8.65 6.60 12.15
C GLU A 53 8.62 7.46 10.86
N PRO A 54 9.78 7.87 10.33
CA PRO A 54 9.86 8.52 9.04
C PRO A 54 9.49 7.52 7.93
N GLY A 55 8.72 7.96 6.94
CA GLY A 55 8.43 7.11 5.78
C GLY A 55 9.68 6.84 4.95
N ALA A 56 9.83 5.58 4.57
CA ALA A 56 10.78 5.11 3.59
C ALA A 56 10.11 5.15 2.22
N ALA A 57 10.02 6.33 1.61
CA ALA A 57 9.74 6.40 0.19
C ALA A 57 10.88 5.67 -0.53
N VAL A 58 10.57 4.64 -1.34
CA VAL A 58 11.55 4.09 -2.26
C VAL A 58 11.75 5.12 -3.36
N CYS A 59 12.69 6.01 -3.11
CA CYS A 59 13.17 6.98 -4.06
C CYS A 59 13.81 6.20 -5.22
N GLY A 60 13.40 6.51 -6.45
CA GLY A 60 14.06 5.96 -7.64
C GLY A 60 15.55 6.26 -7.61
N MET A 61 16.35 5.45 -8.31
CA MET A 61 17.77 5.75 -8.47
C MET A 61 17.96 7.17 -9.02
N PRO A 62 19.08 7.84 -8.69
CA PRO A 62 19.39 9.18 -9.18
C PRO A 62 19.15 9.32 -10.69
N PRO A 63 18.61 10.46 -11.17
CA PRO A 63 18.62 11.77 -10.53
C PRO A 63 17.27 12.23 -9.92
N ILE A 64 16.29 11.34 -9.74
CA ILE A 64 14.94 11.75 -9.32
C ILE A 64 14.97 12.21 -7.86
N PRO A 65 14.77 13.52 -7.56
CA PRO A 65 14.64 13.97 -6.19
C PRO A 65 13.38 13.35 -5.58
N CYS A 66 13.51 12.78 -4.40
CA CYS A 66 12.43 12.13 -3.67
C CYS A 66 11.69 13.20 -2.85
N PRO A 67 10.57 13.74 -3.34
CA PRO A 67 10.04 14.99 -2.79
C PRO A 67 9.23 14.76 -1.51
N ASP A 68 8.74 13.53 -1.29
CA ASP A 68 7.79 13.22 -0.23
C ASP A 68 8.28 12.03 0.60
N PHE A 69 8.50 12.27 1.90
CA PHE A 69 8.79 11.23 2.90
C PHE A 69 7.51 10.59 3.47
N GLU A 70 6.33 11.04 3.03
CA GLU A 70 5.06 10.45 3.45
C GLU A 70 4.69 9.28 2.56
N THR A 71 4.12 8.26 3.18
CA THR A 71 3.62 7.10 2.44
C THR A 71 2.35 7.43 1.71
N LYS A 72 2.35 7.11 0.41
CA LYS A 72 1.19 7.23 -0.46
C LYS A 72 0.69 5.85 -0.86
N VAL A 73 -0.62 5.65 -0.75
CA VAL A 73 -1.32 4.41 -1.12
C VAL A 73 -2.23 4.72 -2.29
N LEU A 74 -2.16 3.91 -3.35
CA LEU A 74 -3.08 4.04 -4.49
C LEU A 74 -4.53 3.86 -4.03
N ALA A 75 -5.48 4.52 -4.69
CA ALA A 75 -6.91 4.41 -4.40
C ALA A 75 -7.46 2.97 -4.46
N THR A 76 -6.81 2.12 -5.25
CA THR A 76 -7.10 0.69 -5.32
C THR A 76 -6.81 -0.04 -4.01
N GLY A 77 -5.99 0.55 -3.14
CA GLY A 77 -5.67 0.03 -1.81
C GLY A 77 -4.72 -1.18 -1.82
N ASP A 78 -4.19 -1.57 -2.97
CA ASP A 78 -3.37 -2.77 -3.14
C ASP A 78 -1.88 -2.47 -3.31
N HIS A 79 -1.49 -1.23 -3.60
CA HIS A 79 -0.09 -0.85 -3.78
C HIS A 79 0.23 0.52 -3.15
N LEU A 80 1.50 0.69 -2.83
CA LEU A 80 2.10 2.00 -2.59
C LEU A 80 2.26 2.74 -3.92
N ASP A 81 1.99 4.04 -3.90
CA ASP A 81 2.28 4.96 -5.01
C ASP A 81 3.78 5.29 -4.97
N THR A 82 4.56 4.52 -5.74
CA THR A 82 6.01 4.62 -5.79
C THR A 82 6.49 4.56 -7.23
N VAL A 83 7.67 5.12 -7.48
CA VAL A 83 8.29 5.14 -8.82
C VAL A 83 8.86 3.78 -9.24
N ALA A 84 8.84 2.78 -8.35
CA ALA A 84 9.47 1.50 -8.57
C ALA A 84 8.59 0.60 -9.45
N THR A 85 9.19 -0.02 -10.48
CA THR A 85 8.49 -0.94 -11.37
C THR A 85 9.03 -2.37 -11.22
N PRO A 86 8.17 -3.37 -10.93
CA PRO A 86 6.76 -3.22 -10.58
C PRO A 86 6.61 -2.65 -9.16
N GLY A 87 5.46 -2.01 -8.90
CA GLY A 87 5.16 -1.33 -7.65
C GLY A 87 5.23 -2.22 -6.40
N GLN A 88 5.11 -1.60 -5.23
CA GLN A 88 5.15 -2.29 -3.94
C GLN A 88 3.75 -2.64 -3.48
N ALA A 89 3.43 -3.94 -3.43
CA ALA A 89 2.10 -4.41 -3.09
C ALA A 89 1.91 -4.45 -1.57
N ILE A 90 0.74 -4.01 -1.11
CA ILE A 90 0.33 -4.01 0.30
C ILE A 90 -0.27 -5.37 0.65
N PHE A 91 0.10 -5.89 1.81
CA PHE A 91 -0.44 -7.15 2.32
C PHE A 91 -0.43 -7.16 3.85
N VAL A 92 -1.04 -8.20 4.44
CA VAL A 92 -0.96 -8.44 5.88
C VAL A 92 -0.18 -9.73 6.16
N LEU A 93 0.80 -9.65 7.05
CA LEU A 93 1.60 -10.79 7.49
C LEU A 93 0.75 -11.78 8.31
N PRO A 94 1.16 -13.05 8.46
CA PRO A 94 0.45 -14.02 9.31
C PRO A 94 0.25 -13.57 10.77
N ASN A 95 1.13 -12.71 11.26
CA ASN A 95 1.02 -12.09 12.59
C ASN A 95 0.15 -10.82 12.61
N GLY A 96 -0.59 -10.50 11.54
CA GLY A 96 -1.46 -9.33 11.46
C GLY A 96 -0.78 -8.01 11.13
N ALA A 97 0.56 -7.94 11.07
CA ALA A 97 1.25 -6.69 10.74
C ALA A 97 0.95 -6.26 9.30
N LEU A 98 0.62 -4.99 9.10
CA LEU A 98 0.47 -4.41 7.78
C LEU A 98 1.87 -4.23 7.16
N ALA A 99 2.04 -4.73 5.94
CA ALA A 99 3.33 -4.87 5.28
C ALA A 99 3.24 -4.55 3.78
N TYR A 100 4.40 -4.41 3.16
CA TYR A 100 4.52 -4.17 1.73
C TYR A 100 5.70 -4.93 1.13
N THR A 101 5.58 -5.30 -0.15
CA THR A 101 6.64 -6.04 -0.83
C THR A 101 7.79 -5.12 -1.22
N PRO A 102 9.04 -5.63 -1.25
CA PRO A 102 10.07 -4.98 -2.06
C PRO A 102 9.64 -4.95 -3.54
N PRO A 103 10.05 -3.94 -4.32
CA PRO A 103 9.71 -3.87 -5.74
C PRO A 103 10.05 -5.16 -6.49
N GLY A 104 9.17 -5.65 -7.34
CA GLY A 104 9.40 -6.88 -8.12
C GLY A 104 9.39 -8.18 -7.32
N SER A 105 9.22 -8.12 -6.00
CA SER A 105 9.28 -9.31 -5.16
C SER A 105 7.90 -9.95 -5.00
N PRO A 106 7.83 -11.30 -4.97
CA PRO A 106 6.58 -11.99 -4.66
C PRO A 106 6.16 -11.73 -3.21
N PHE A 107 4.88 -11.97 -2.92
CA PHE A 107 4.40 -11.99 -1.54
C PHE A 107 5.12 -13.09 -0.72
N PRO A 108 5.38 -12.86 0.57
CA PRO A 108 5.90 -13.91 1.43
C PRO A 108 4.86 -15.04 1.62
N PRO A 109 5.30 -16.25 1.97
CA PRO A 109 4.38 -17.35 2.25
C PRO A 109 3.35 -16.97 3.33
N ASN A 110 2.11 -17.41 3.12
CA ASN A 110 0.97 -17.17 4.02
C ASN A 110 0.58 -15.69 4.21
N ALA A 111 1.05 -14.79 3.33
CA ALA A 111 0.55 -13.43 3.30
C ALA A 111 -0.96 -13.40 2.98
N PHE A 112 -1.68 -12.50 3.64
CA PHE A 112 -3.06 -12.19 3.30
C PHE A 112 -3.08 -11.04 2.29
N THR A 113 -3.49 -11.35 1.06
CA THR A 113 -3.48 -10.43 -0.08
C THR A 113 -4.91 -10.04 -0.42
N SER A 114 -5.41 -8.99 0.22
CA SER A 114 -6.65 -8.32 -0.16
C SER A 114 -6.36 -6.82 -0.27
N PRO A 115 -6.90 -6.13 -1.27
CA PRO A 115 -6.82 -4.68 -1.30
C PRO A 115 -7.41 -4.07 -0.02
N LEU A 116 -6.81 -2.97 0.42
CA LEU A 116 -7.44 -2.09 1.41
C LEU A 116 -8.73 -1.50 0.82
N GLN A 117 -9.78 -1.45 1.62
CA GLN A 117 -11.07 -0.93 1.21
C GLN A 117 -11.27 0.47 1.76
N LEU A 118 -11.51 1.43 0.87
CA LEU A 118 -11.87 2.78 1.25
C LEU A 118 -13.32 2.81 1.72
N VAL A 119 -13.55 3.17 2.98
CA VAL A 119 -14.87 3.21 3.62
C VAL A 119 -15.10 4.58 4.27
N PRO A 120 -16.36 5.01 4.45
CA PRO A 120 -16.67 6.18 5.26
C PRO A 120 -16.34 5.93 6.74
N THR A 121 -15.66 6.87 7.38
CA THR A 121 -15.44 6.92 8.84
C THR A 121 -16.00 8.22 9.42
N PRO A 122 -16.16 8.35 10.75
CA PRO A 122 -16.56 9.61 11.38
C PRO A 122 -15.62 10.80 11.09
N PHE A 123 -14.40 10.53 10.62
CA PHE A 123 -13.36 11.54 10.38
C PHE A 123 -13.08 11.78 8.88
N GLY A 124 -13.84 11.14 7.98
CA GLY A 124 -13.64 11.19 6.52
C GLY A 124 -13.47 9.80 5.89
N PRO A 125 -13.10 9.70 4.62
CA PRO A 125 -12.76 8.41 4.01
C PRO A 125 -11.54 7.80 4.71
N GLY A 126 -11.58 6.51 5.00
CA GLY A 126 -10.48 5.78 5.63
C GLY A 126 -10.34 4.38 5.05
N TYR A 127 -9.16 3.79 5.19
CA TYR A 127 -8.93 2.43 4.75
C TYR A 127 -9.26 1.41 5.84
N THR A 128 -9.71 0.24 5.39
CA THR A 128 -9.93 -0.96 6.19
C THR A 128 -9.34 -2.18 5.48
N PHE A 129 -9.09 -3.25 6.22
CA PHE A 129 -8.68 -4.53 5.65
C PHE A 129 -9.71 -5.59 5.98
N LEU A 130 -10.31 -6.20 4.96
CA LEU A 130 -11.39 -7.21 5.10
C LEU A 130 -12.55 -6.73 6.01
N GLY A 131 -12.91 -5.45 5.91
CA GLY A 131 -13.94 -4.81 6.76
C GLY A 131 -13.52 -4.54 8.21
N GLY A 132 -12.28 -4.89 8.58
CA GLY A 132 -11.68 -4.57 9.87
C GLY A 132 -10.85 -3.28 9.85
N GLY A 133 -10.71 -2.66 11.03
CA GLY A 133 -9.88 -1.47 11.23
C GLY A 133 -8.40 -1.82 11.46
N PHE A 134 -7.65 -0.85 11.97
CA PHE A 134 -6.24 -1.02 12.31
C PHE A 134 -5.98 -0.74 13.79
N SER A 135 -4.88 -1.30 14.29
CA SER A 135 -4.38 -1.04 15.64
C SER A 135 -2.92 -0.62 15.61
N ALA A 136 -2.59 0.34 16.48
CA ALA A 136 -1.27 0.87 16.69
C ALA A 136 -0.68 0.20 17.94
N CYS A 137 0.35 -0.63 17.77
CA CYS A 137 1.01 -1.34 18.86
C CYS A 137 2.32 -0.64 19.23
N PRO A 138 2.52 -0.22 20.49
CA PRO A 138 3.70 0.52 20.90
C PRO A 138 4.98 -0.33 20.81
N THR A 139 6.06 0.31 20.38
CA THR A 139 7.43 -0.20 20.39
C THR A 139 8.36 0.86 21.00
N PRO A 140 9.65 0.55 21.25
CA PRO A 140 10.60 1.57 21.68
C PRO A 140 10.81 2.74 20.70
N TYR A 141 10.37 2.61 19.45
CA TYR A 141 10.66 3.58 18.38
C TYR A 141 9.40 4.30 17.85
N GLY A 142 8.23 3.68 17.99
CA GLY A 142 6.97 4.26 17.54
C GLY A 142 5.80 3.30 17.76
N PHE A 143 4.82 3.32 16.87
CA PHE A 143 3.71 2.37 16.87
C PHE A 143 3.68 1.60 15.56
N GLN A 144 3.79 0.28 15.63
CA GLN A 144 3.62 -0.57 14.45
C GLN A 144 2.13 -0.80 14.16
N VAL A 145 1.76 -0.83 12.89
CA VAL A 145 0.37 -0.97 12.45
C VAL A 145 0.02 -2.43 12.16
N PHE A 146 -1.10 -2.87 12.72
CA PHE A 146 -1.67 -4.21 12.56
C PHE A 146 -3.13 -4.14 12.09
N ALA A 147 -3.56 -5.11 11.30
CA ALA A 147 -4.96 -5.25 10.87
C ALA A 147 -5.80 -5.98 11.93
N ILE A 148 -6.88 -5.34 12.39
CA ILE A 148 -7.87 -5.93 13.28
C ILE A 148 -8.78 -6.80 12.41
N ASN A 149 -8.83 -8.12 12.64
CA ASN A 149 -9.51 -9.16 11.81
C ASN A 149 -8.67 -9.80 10.69
N SER A 150 -7.36 -9.92 10.84
CA SER A 150 -6.59 -10.78 9.93
C SER A 150 -7.07 -12.25 10.01
N PRO A 151 -7.13 -13.01 8.90
CA PRO A 151 -7.59 -14.41 8.91
C PRO A 151 -6.70 -15.37 9.71
N GLY A 152 -5.54 -14.90 10.21
CA GLY A 152 -4.65 -15.64 11.11
C GLY A 152 -5.17 -15.83 12.53
N GLY A 153 -6.37 -15.33 12.84
CA GLY A 153 -6.99 -15.38 14.16
C GLY A 153 -7.05 -13.99 14.80
N PRO A 154 -7.79 -13.82 15.91
CA PRO A 154 -7.80 -12.56 16.63
C PRO A 154 -6.35 -12.28 17.02
N PHE A 155 -5.78 -11.22 16.47
CA PHE A 155 -4.73 -10.53 17.17
C PHE A 155 -5.43 -10.04 18.44
N GLU A 156 -5.38 -10.82 19.53
CA GLU A 156 -5.58 -10.25 20.85
C GLU A 156 -4.56 -9.14 20.87
N LEU A 157 -5.05 -7.91 20.72
CA LEU A 157 -4.29 -6.68 20.77
C LEU A 157 -3.27 -6.89 21.89
N ALA A 158 -2.00 -7.11 21.52
CA ALA A 158 -0.95 -7.28 22.51
C ALA A 158 -1.11 -6.13 23.51
N GLU A 159 -0.96 -6.40 24.81
CA GLU A 159 -1.26 -5.40 25.85
C GLU A 159 -0.73 -4.02 25.45
N GLY A 160 -1.63 -3.04 25.32
CA GLY A 160 -1.30 -1.67 24.93
C GLY A 160 -1.46 -1.33 23.45
N CYS A 161 -1.87 -2.25 22.57
CA CYS A 161 -2.27 -1.86 21.20
C CYS A 161 -3.61 -1.11 21.21
N ILE A 162 -3.67 0.01 20.49
CA ILE A 162 -4.83 0.91 20.49
C ILE A 162 -5.47 0.92 19.09
N PRO A 163 -6.77 0.64 18.93
CA PRO A 163 -7.45 0.74 17.65
C PRO A 163 -7.52 2.20 17.17
N PHE A 164 -7.48 2.41 15.85
CA PHE A 164 -7.56 3.74 15.24
C PHE A 164 -8.16 3.70 13.83
N ASP A 165 -8.64 4.85 13.35
CA ASP A 165 -9.07 5.05 11.97
C ASP A 165 -7.90 5.47 11.07
N ALA A 166 -7.61 4.72 10.01
CA ALA A 166 -6.61 5.07 9.01
C ALA A 166 -7.22 6.00 7.95
N VAL A 167 -7.34 7.28 8.29
CA VAL A 167 -7.98 8.28 7.42
C VAL A 167 -7.11 8.57 6.21
N ALA A 168 -7.72 8.48 5.02
CA ALA A 168 -7.10 8.75 3.74
C ALA A 168 -7.25 10.23 3.39
N LEU A 169 -6.13 10.90 3.16
CA LEU A 169 -6.07 12.29 2.75
C LEU A 169 -5.51 12.41 1.33
N PRO A 170 -6.08 13.25 0.47
CA PRO A 170 -5.47 13.53 -0.82
C PRO A 170 -4.06 14.13 -0.61
N PRO A 171 -3.08 13.80 -1.44
CA PRO A 171 -1.72 14.30 -1.30
C PRO A 171 -1.71 15.83 -1.41
N ILE A 172 -0.91 16.47 -0.56
CA ILE A 172 -0.77 17.93 -0.48
C ILE A 172 -0.19 18.49 -1.79
N ASN A 173 0.61 17.67 -2.49
CA ASN A 173 1.08 17.89 -3.85
C ASN A 173 0.75 16.66 -4.70
N PRO A 174 -0.32 16.68 -5.53
CA PRO A 174 -0.56 15.60 -6.46
C PRO A 174 0.59 15.57 -7.47
N VAL A 175 1.36 14.47 -7.49
CA VAL A 175 2.29 14.22 -8.59
C VAL A 175 1.44 13.71 -9.75
N PRO A 176 1.51 14.32 -10.95
CA PRO A 176 0.79 13.82 -12.11
C PRO A 176 1.21 12.37 -12.38
N VAL A 177 0.23 11.49 -12.47
CA VAL A 177 0.41 10.05 -12.73
C VAL A 177 1.03 9.76 -14.11
N ASP A 178 1.01 10.75 -14.99
CA ASP A 178 1.57 10.73 -16.34
C ASP A 178 3.11 10.68 -16.38
N VAL A 179 3.79 10.90 -15.25
CA VAL A 179 5.27 10.95 -15.18
C VAL A 179 5.90 9.55 -15.00
N TYR A 180 5.08 8.52 -14.79
CA TYR A 180 5.54 7.13 -14.56
C TYR A 180 5.38 6.20 -15.76
N VAL A 181 5.04 6.73 -16.94
CA VAL A 181 4.84 5.97 -18.20
C VAL A 181 6.02 6.15 -19.15
#